data_AF-A0A959X0E6-F1
#
_entry.id   AF-A0A959X0E6-F1
#
_cell.length_a   1.000
_cell.length_b   1.000
_cell.length_c   1.000
_cell.angle_alpha   90.00
_cell.angle_beta   90.00
_cell.angle_gamma   90.00
#
_symmetry.space_group_name_H-M   'P 1'
#
loop_
_entity.id
_entity.type
_entity.pdbx_description
1 polymer ?
#
loop_
_entity_poly.entity_id
_entity_poly.type
_entity_poly.pdbx_seq_one_letter_code
_entity_poly.pdbx_strand_id
1 'polypeptide(L)' 'MLSNHEQQTEALLAGLIEVERYVGVAGWDQPARLFALVPTTALLEAEPALADQLTVTGPDALSSIEQDGFHPGTDLMTAL' A
#
# COMPACT_ATOMS: atom_id res chain seq x y z
N MET A 1 15.99 18.21 10.85
CA MET A 1 15.55 16.80 10.93
C MET A 1 14.05 16.84 11.08
N LEU A 2 13.30 16.22 10.16
CA LEU A 2 11.86 16.02 10.35
C LEU A 2 11.67 15.17 11.62
N SER A 3 10.57 15.39 12.32
CA SER A 3 10.19 14.53 13.43
C SER A 3 9.68 13.19 12.90
N ASN A 4 9.78 12.12 13.69
CA ASN A 4 9.41 10.77 13.26
C ASN A 4 7.95 10.69 12.73
N HIS A 5 7.02 11.45 13.32
CA HIS A 5 5.63 11.47 12.87
C HIS A 5 5.45 12.15 11.49
N GLU A 6 6.28 13.14 11.16
CA GLU A 6 6.23 13.85 9.88
C GLU A 6 6.66 12.90 8.77
N GLN A 7 7.75 12.17 8.99
CA GLN A 7 8.24 11.17 8.04
C GLN A 7 7.22 10.04 7.81
N GLN A 8 6.59 9.55 8.88
CA GLN A 8 5.52 8.55 8.77
C GLN A 8 4.29 9.08 8.00
N THR A 9 3.94 10.35 8.20
CA THR A 9 2.84 10.99 7.47
C THR A 9 3.18 11.14 5.98
N GLU A 10 4.41 11.55 5.66
CA GLU A 10 4.88 11.63 4.27
C GLU A 10 4.87 10.27 3.58
N ALA A 11 5.35 9.21 4.25
CA ALA A 11 5.33 7.85 3.72
C ALA A 11 3.91 7.33 3.50
N LEU A 12 2.99 7.59 4.45
CA LEU A 12 1.58 7.24 4.29
C LEU A 12 0.94 7.98 3.11
N LEU A 13 1.16 9.29 3.00
CA LEU A 13 0.64 10.09 1.89
C LEU A 13 1.18 9.60 0.55
N ALA A 14 2.47 9.29 0.46
CA ALA A 14 3.08 8.74 -0.74
C ALA A 14 2.41 7.42 -1.18
N GLY A 15 2.22 6.49 -0.24
CA GLY A 15 1.54 5.21 -0.51
C GLY A 15 0.07 5.38 -0.91
N LEU A 16 -0.65 6.30 -0.26
CA LEU A 16 -2.06 6.57 -0.61
C LEU A 16 -2.21 7.21 -2.00
N ILE A 17 -1.29 8.10 -2.40
CA ILE A 17 -1.26 8.68 -3.75
C ILE A 17 -0.98 7.61 -4.80
N GLU A 18 -0.10 6.65 -4.50
CA GLU A 18 0.18 5.53 -5.40
C GLU A 18 -1.05 4.64 -5.59
N VAL A 19 -1.73 4.27 -4.50
CA VAL A 19 -2.98 3.49 -4.55
C VAL A 19 -4.05 4.25 -5.32
N GLU A 20 -4.25 5.54 -5.05
CA GLU A 20 -5.23 6.36 -5.78
C GLU A 20 -4.94 6.38 -7.28
N ARG A 21 -3.68 6.60 -7.67
CA ARG A 21 -3.29 6.62 -9.08
C ARG A 21 -3.53 5.26 -9.74
N TYR A 22 -3.22 4.16 -9.05
CA TYR A 22 -3.38 2.81 -9.58
C TYR A 22 -4.86 2.42 -9.71
N VAL A 23 -5.66 2.69 -8.68
CA VAL A 23 -7.10 2.39 -8.63
C VAL A 23 -7.88 3.32 -9.57
N GLY A 24 -7.49 4.59 -9.68
CA GLY A 24 -8.16 5.59 -10.52
C GLY A 24 -8.18 5.26 -12.02
N VAL A 25 -7.29 4.39 -12.50
CA VAL A 25 -7.25 3.95 -13.91
C VAL A 25 -8.55 3.28 -14.36
N ALA A 26 -9.20 2.53 -13.47
CA ALA A 26 -10.43 1.79 -13.79
C ALA A 26 -11.73 2.59 -13.58
N GLY A 27 -11.63 3.84 -13.11
CA GLY A 27 -12.78 4.73 -12.91
C GLY A 27 -13.61 4.42 -11.67
N TRP A 28 -14.79 5.05 -11.58
CA TRP A 28 -15.57 5.11 -10.34
C TRP A 28 -16.44 3.88 -10.07
N ASP A 29 -16.85 3.12 -11.10
CA ASP A 29 -17.78 2.00 -10.98
C ASP A 29 -17.07 0.64 -10.80
N GLN A 30 -15.85 0.68 -10.27
CA GLN A 30 -15.07 -0.51 -9.99
C GLN A 30 -15.44 -1.10 -8.62
N PRO A 31 -15.29 -2.43 -8.43
CA PRO A 31 -15.42 -3.04 -7.11
C PRO A 31 -14.45 -2.41 -6.10
N ALA A 32 -14.84 -2.37 -4.83
CA ALA A 32 -13.90 -2.00 -3.78
C ALA A 32 -12.77 -3.03 -3.70
N ARG A 33 -11.57 -2.54 -3.42
CA ARG A 33 -10.32 -3.32 -3.37
C ARG A 33 -9.66 -3.07 -2.01
N LEU A 34 -8.98 -4.09 -1.51
CA LEU A 34 -8.27 -3.99 -0.23
C LEU A 34 -6.77 -3.99 -0.48
N PHE A 35 -6.08 -3.06 0.17
CA PHE A 35 -4.63 -2.96 0.14
C PHE A 35 -4.07 -2.95 1.55
N ALA A 36 -3.04 -3.77 1.78
CA ALA A 36 -2.19 -3.65 2.95
C ALA A 36 -1.05 -2.67 2.66
N LEU A 37 -0.76 -1.77 3.60
CA LEU A 37 0.42 -0.93 3.56
C LEU A 37 1.50 -1.57 4.44
N VAL A 38 2.59 -2.00 3.82
CA VAL A 38 3.64 -2.78 4.48
C VAL A 38 4.96 -2.02 4.41
N PRO A 39 5.76 -1.95 5.50
CA PRO A 39 7.10 -1.39 5.42
C PRO A 39 7.92 -2.08 4.33
N THR A 40 8.42 -1.31 3.37
CA THR A 40 9.14 -1.86 2.20
C THR A 40 10.37 -2.64 2.62
N THR A 41 11.04 -2.22 3.69
CA THR A 41 12.19 -2.95 4.27
C THR A 41 11.79 -4.33 4.77
N ALA A 42 10.70 -4.43 5.55
CA ALA A 42 10.21 -5.72 6.05
C ALA A 42 9.74 -6.64 4.91
N LEU A 43 9.14 -6.06 3.86
CA LEU A 43 8.76 -6.81 2.66
C LEU A 43 9.98 -7.39 1.93
N LEU A 44 11.04 -6.60 1.75
CA LEU A 44 12.28 -7.05 1.10
C LEU A 44 13.06 -8.07 1.93
N GLU A 45 13.00 -7.98 3.27
CA GLU A 45 13.58 -8.98 4.15
C GLU A 45 12.87 -10.34 4.03
N ALA A 46 11.54 -10.31 3.95
CA ALA A 46 10.74 -11.52 3.77
C ALA A 46 10.86 -12.11 2.36
N GLU A 47 10.87 -11.25 1.34
CA GLU A 47 10.87 -11.63 -0.08
C GLU A 47 11.98 -10.91 -0.87
N PRO A 48 13.26 -11.34 -0.71
CA PRO A 48 14.40 -10.64 -1.33
C PRO A 48 14.37 -10.59 -2.86
N ALA A 49 13.68 -11.52 -3.51
CA ALA A 49 13.54 -11.57 -4.96
C ALA A 49 12.75 -10.38 -5.54
N LEU A 50 12.01 -9.64 -4.70
CA LEU A 50 11.28 -8.43 -5.10
C LEU A 50 12.17 -7.18 -5.14
N ALA A 51 13.43 -7.26 -4.71
CA ALA A 51 14.33 -6.11 -4.64
C ALA A 51 14.48 -5.36 -5.98
N ASP A 52 14.57 -6.09 -7.09
CA ASP A 52 14.72 -5.48 -8.42
C ASP A 52 13.41 -4.89 -8.97
N GLN A 53 12.28 -5.20 -8.33
CA GLN A 53 10.93 -4.78 -8.76
C GLN A 53 10.39 -3.61 -7.92
N LEU A 54 10.96 -3.39 -6.74
CA LEU A 54 10.52 -2.36 -5.81
C LEU A 54 11.50 -1.19 -5.81
N THR A 55 10.98 0.03 -5.97
CA THR A 55 11.77 1.25 -5.78
C THR A 55 11.57 1.75 -4.37
N VAL A 56 12.63 1.77 -3.56
CA VAL A 56 12.59 2.35 -2.21
C VAL A 56 12.62 3.87 -2.34
N THR A 57 11.49 4.51 -2.05
CA THR A 57 11.30 5.95 -2.25
C THR A 57 11.77 6.81 -1.08
N GLY A 58 12.12 6.19 0.06
CA GLY A 58 12.65 6.88 1.23
C GLY A 58 12.75 5.98 2.46
N PRO A 59 13.26 6.53 3.59
CA PRO A 59 13.18 5.86 4.89
C PRO A 59 11.70 5.68 5.28
N ASP A 60 11.38 4.53 5.89
CA ASP A 60 10.02 4.13 6.28
C ASP A 60 9.00 4.07 5.13
N ALA A 61 9.49 3.92 3.88
CA ALA A 61 8.63 3.72 2.72
C ALA A 61 7.67 2.54 2.93
N LEU A 62 6.45 2.71 2.43
CA LEU A 62 5.39 1.71 2.48
C LEU A 62 5.14 1.19 1.07
N SER A 63 5.09 -0.13 0.93
CA SER A 63 4.63 -0.82 -0.27
C SER A 63 3.15 -1.14 -0.12
N SER A 64 2.36 -0.81 -1.13
CA SER A 64 0.95 -1.21 -1.20
C SER A 64 0.83 -2.62 -1.80
N ILE A 65 0.15 -3.52 -1.09
CA ILE A 65 -0.05 -4.91 -1.51
C ILE A 65 -1.56 -5.17 -1.59
N GLU A 66 -2.06 -5.37 -2.80
CA GLU A 66 -3.45 -5.77 -3.00
C GLU A 66 -3.73 -7.14 -2.39
N GLN A 67 -4.87 -7.27 -1.71
CA GLN A 67 -5.29 -8.51 -1.08
C GLN A 67 -6.26 -9.25 -2.01
N ASP A 68 -5.84 -10.43 -2.46
CA ASP A 68 -6.69 -11.36 -3.19
C ASP A 68 -7.83 -11.88 -2.31
N GLY A 69 -8.95 -12.24 -2.93
CA GLY A 69 -10.10 -12.85 -2.22
C GLY A 69 -10.93 -11.87 -1.39
N PHE A 70 -10.61 -10.58 -1.40
CA PHE A 70 -11.49 -9.56 -0.82
C PHE A 70 -12.80 -9.50 -1.60
N HIS A 71 -13.90 -9.79 -0.90
CA HIS A 71 -15.25 -9.68 -1.46
C HIS A 71 -15.95 -8.50 -0.78
N PRO A 72 -16.25 -7.40 -1.51
CA PRO A 72 -16.91 -6.26 -0.92
C PRO A 72 -18.32 -6.66 -0.44
N GLY A 73 -18.42 -6.96 0.85
CA GLY A 73 -19.68 -7.17 1.56
C GLY A 73 -20.15 -5.89 2.24
N THR A 74 -21.34 -5.95 2.85
CA THR A 74 -21.90 -4.82 3.63
C THR A 74 -21.13 -4.56 4.94
N ASP A 75 -20.24 -5.48 5.34
CA ASP A 75 -19.42 -5.41 6.55
C ASP A 75 -17.98 -5.82 6.24
N LEU A 76 -17.01 -4.97 6.62
CA LEU A 76 -15.58 -5.20 6.43
C LEU A 76 -15.08 -6.43 7.17
N MET A 77 -15.62 -6.70 8.37
CA MET A 77 -15.22 -7.87 9.17
C MET A 77 -15.70 -9.19 8.55
N THR A 78 -16.73 -9.12 7.70
CA THR A 78 -17.28 -10.27 6.95
C THR A 78 -16.63 -10.41 5.56
N ALA A 79 -15.82 -9.43 5.12
CA ALA A 79 -15.22 -9.35 3.79
C ALA A 79 -13.77 -9.89 3.69
N LEU A 80 -13.20 -10.34 4.80
CA LEU A 80 -11.85 -10.93 4.96
C LEU A 80 -11.95 -12.45 5.18
#